data_AF-A0A3B9CTC7-F1
#
_entry.id   AF-A0A3B9CTC7-F1
#
_cell.length_a   1.000
_cell.length_b   1.000
_cell.length_c   1.000
_cell.angle_alpha   90.00
_cell.angle_beta   90.00
_cell.angle_gamma   90.00
#
_symmetry.space_group_name_H-M   'P 1'
#
loop_
_entity.id
_entity.type
_entity.pdbx_description
1 polymer ?
#
loop_
_entity_poly.entity_id
_entity_poly.type
_entity_poly.pdbx_seq_one_letter_code
_entity_poly.pdbx_strand_id
1 'polypeptide(L)'
;MRARSSCAEMLRLIRTVRDVMRNVILLTLVTSVLTGHAPAQDVVEFLRSNCVRCHGVEKSKGDLRLDKALEVSEEENSLELWQSILDRVGAGEMPPDGESQPSKAERTAFLKSVRQQISEAAGRHRRQTILRRLNRAQFRNTLSDLLHLDFTVDDPTDAFPADDKQ
;
A
#
# COMPACT_ATOMS: atom_id res chain seq x y z
N MET A 1 30.03 -45.82 -48.94
CA MET A 1 29.71 -46.08 -47.51
C MET A 1 29.56 -44.78 -46.70
N ARG A 2 28.54 -43.92 -46.95
CA ARG A 2 28.34 -42.67 -46.17
C ARG A 2 26.90 -42.36 -45.70
N ALA A 3 25.92 -43.20 -46.01
CA ALA A 3 24.50 -42.88 -45.72
C ALA A 3 24.01 -43.28 -44.31
N ARG A 4 24.70 -44.18 -43.59
CA ARG A 4 24.24 -44.68 -42.28
C ARG A 4 24.63 -43.81 -41.07
N SER A 5 25.59 -42.90 -41.22
CA SER A 5 26.07 -42.04 -40.11
C SER A 5 25.16 -40.83 -39.85
N SER A 6 24.51 -40.31 -40.89
CA SER A 6 23.73 -39.06 -40.83
C SER A 6 22.44 -39.15 -39.99
N CYS A 7 21.77 -40.31 -40.00
CA CYS A 7 20.52 -40.50 -39.24
C CYS A 7 20.79 -40.64 -37.72
N ALA A 8 21.89 -41.28 -37.34
CA ALA A 8 22.27 -41.47 -35.94
C ALA A 8 22.71 -40.16 -35.27
N GLU A 9 23.41 -39.27 -35.99
CA GLU A 9 23.78 -37.94 -35.50
C GLU A 9 22.57 -37.02 -35.36
N MET A 10 21.63 -37.06 -36.31
CA MET A 10 20.39 -36.29 -36.25
C MET A 10 19.51 -36.69 -35.05
N LEU A 11 19.37 -38.00 -34.79
CA LEU A 11 18.64 -38.51 -33.62
C LEU A 11 19.33 -38.17 -32.29
N ARG A 12 20.66 -38.10 -32.26
CA ARG A 12 21.42 -37.63 -31.08
C ARG A 12 21.16 -36.15 -30.86
N LEU A 13 21.25 -35.32 -31.88
CA LEU A 13 21.01 -33.88 -31.80
C LEU A 13 19.59 -33.55 -31.28
N ILE A 14 18.57 -34.27 -31.78
CA ILE A 14 17.18 -34.09 -31.33
C ILE A 14 17.00 -34.48 -29.85
N ARG A 15 17.71 -35.50 -29.35
CA ARG A 15 17.67 -35.88 -27.93
C ARG A 15 18.37 -34.85 -27.06
N THR A 16 19.55 -34.36 -27.46
CA THR A 16 20.29 -33.35 -26.71
C THR A 16 19.52 -32.03 -26.63
N VAL A 17 18.92 -31.59 -27.75
CA VAL A 17 18.07 -30.38 -27.77
C VAL A 17 16.85 -30.55 -26.87
N ARG A 18 16.22 -31.74 -26.85
CA ARG A 18 15.07 -32.03 -25.98
C ARG A 18 15.44 -32.02 -24.49
N ASP A 19 16.58 -32.59 -24.12
CA ASP A 19 17.05 -32.60 -22.73
C ASP A 19 17.47 -31.20 -22.26
N VAL A 20 18.13 -30.42 -23.11
CA VAL A 20 18.45 -29.01 -22.84
C VAL A 20 17.17 -28.19 -22.69
N MET A 21 16.20 -28.34 -23.58
CA MET A 21 14.91 -27.64 -23.49
C MET A 21 14.14 -28.05 -22.22
N ARG A 22 14.12 -29.33 -21.86
CA ARG A 22 13.48 -29.82 -20.63
C ARG A 22 14.13 -29.24 -19.37
N ASN A 23 15.46 -29.19 -19.33
CA ASN A 23 16.19 -28.63 -18.18
C ASN A 23 16.07 -27.10 -18.10
N VAL A 24 16.03 -26.39 -19.24
CA VAL A 24 15.78 -24.94 -19.26
C VAL A 24 14.36 -24.63 -18.78
N ILE A 25 13.36 -25.40 -19.19
CA ILE A 25 11.97 -25.25 -18.73
C ILE A 25 11.83 -25.56 -17.22
N LEU A 26 12.52 -26.59 -16.72
CA LEU A 26 12.57 -26.90 -15.29
C LEU A 26 13.26 -25.79 -14.50
N LEU A 27 14.35 -25.21 -15.02
CA LEU A 27 15.08 -24.14 -14.36
C LEU A 27 14.25 -22.84 -14.26
N THR A 28 13.50 -22.49 -15.29
CA THR A 28 12.63 -21.30 -15.28
C THR A 28 11.42 -21.46 -14.36
N LEU A 29 10.81 -22.65 -14.30
CA LEU A 29 9.71 -22.93 -13.38
C LEU A 29 10.12 -22.81 -11.92
N VAL A 30 11.34 -23.23 -11.57
CA VAL A 30 11.88 -23.11 -10.20
C VAL A 30 12.12 -21.66 -9.80
N THR A 31 12.52 -20.78 -10.73
CA THR A 31 12.73 -19.36 -10.41
C THR A 31 11.43 -18.62 -10.05
N SER A 32 10.29 -18.98 -10.66
CA SER A 32 9.01 -18.33 -10.35
C SER A 32 8.53 -18.59 -8.92
N VAL A 33 8.87 -19.74 -8.33
CA VAL A 33 8.44 -20.13 -6.98
C VAL A 33 9.12 -19.31 -5.88
N LEU A 34 10.33 -18.80 -6.12
CA LEU A 34 11.07 -17.99 -5.14
C LEU A 34 10.54 -16.56 -5.02
N THR A 35 9.79 -16.09 -6.01
CA THR A 35 9.11 -14.78 -5.97
C THR A 35 7.74 -14.97 -5.35
N GLY A 36 7.63 -14.78 -4.04
CA GLY A 36 6.37 -14.72 -3.32
C GLY A 36 5.52 -13.52 -3.76
N HIS A 37 4.97 -13.55 -4.97
CA HIS A 37 3.99 -12.59 -5.45
C HIS A 37 2.62 -13.00 -4.88
N ALA A 38 2.37 -12.62 -3.62
CA ALA A 38 1.00 -12.69 -3.10
C ALA A 38 0.12 -11.81 -3.99
N PRO A 39 -0.96 -12.35 -4.61
CA PRO A 39 -1.87 -11.53 -5.39
C PRO A 39 -2.36 -10.39 -4.51
N ALA A 40 -2.27 -9.15 -5.02
CA ALA A 40 -2.86 -8.01 -4.34
C ALA A 40 -4.34 -8.33 -4.12
N GLN A 41 -4.77 -8.40 -2.86
CA GLN A 41 -6.17 -8.65 -2.57
C GLN A 41 -6.96 -7.43 -3.03
N ASP A 42 -8.02 -7.69 -3.81
CA ASP A 42 -8.93 -6.65 -4.23
C ASP A 42 -9.66 -6.09 -2.98
N VAL A 43 -9.36 -4.82 -2.67
CA VAL A 43 -9.95 -4.09 -1.55
C VAL A 43 -11.46 -4.01 -1.70
N VAL A 44 -11.97 -3.85 -2.92
CA VAL A 44 -13.40 -3.75 -3.20
C VAL A 44 -14.10 -5.06 -2.86
N GLU A 45 -13.49 -6.20 -3.23
CA GLU A 45 -14.06 -7.51 -2.94
C GLU A 45 -14.09 -7.81 -1.43
N PHE A 46 -13.03 -7.42 -0.72
CA PHE A 46 -12.99 -7.54 0.74
C PHE A 46 -14.11 -6.72 1.41
N LEU A 47 -14.30 -5.46 0.99
CA LEU A 47 -15.34 -4.59 1.52
C LEU A 47 -16.75 -5.13 1.24
N ARG A 48 -16.99 -5.64 0.03
CA ARG A 48 -18.27 -6.24 -0.35
C ARG A 48 -18.62 -7.44 0.52
N SER A 49 -17.65 -8.33 0.74
CA SER A 49 -17.86 -9.56 1.49
C SER A 49 -18.01 -9.33 3.00
N ASN A 50 -17.30 -8.34 3.55
CA ASN A 50 -17.16 -8.20 5.02
C ASN A 50 -17.83 -6.95 5.59
N CYS A 51 -18.01 -5.88 4.81
CA CYS A 51 -18.39 -4.56 5.34
C CYS A 51 -19.79 -4.10 4.91
N VAL A 52 -20.15 -4.29 3.63
CA VAL A 52 -21.38 -3.72 3.03
C VAL A 52 -22.66 -4.17 3.73
N ARG A 53 -22.68 -5.36 4.34
CA ARG A 53 -23.86 -5.84 5.08
C ARG A 53 -24.25 -4.98 6.29
N CYS A 54 -23.27 -4.32 6.93
CA CYS A 54 -23.50 -3.43 8.09
C CYS A 54 -23.31 -1.95 7.76
N HIS A 55 -22.61 -1.64 6.67
CA HIS A 55 -22.26 -0.30 6.20
C HIS A 55 -22.76 -0.07 4.76
N GLY A 56 -23.95 -0.57 4.44
CA GLY A 56 -24.54 -0.48 3.10
C GLY A 56 -25.80 0.37 3.07
N VAL A 57 -26.57 0.26 1.99
CA VAL A 57 -27.82 1.03 1.80
C VAL A 57 -28.85 0.71 2.89
N GLU A 58 -28.98 -0.56 3.27
CA GLU A 58 -29.99 -1.01 4.23
C GLU A 58 -29.63 -0.72 5.69
N LYS A 59 -28.33 -0.71 6.01
CA LYS A 59 -27.80 -0.50 7.36
C LYS A 59 -26.53 0.34 7.27
N SER A 60 -26.51 1.47 7.97
CA SER A 60 -25.37 2.39 8.06
C SER A 60 -24.90 2.51 9.51
N LYS A 61 -24.25 1.47 10.03
CA LYS A 61 -23.74 1.52 11.41
C LYS A 61 -22.61 2.55 11.50
N GLY A 62 -22.62 3.36 12.57
CA GLY A 62 -21.60 4.39 12.79
C GLY A 62 -21.59 5.49 11.73
N ASP A 63 -22.73 5.72 11.04
CA ASP A 63 -22.88 6.69 9.96
C ASP A 63 -21.89 6.52 8.79
N LEU A 64 -21.35 5.30 8.64
CA LEU A 64 -20.40 4.95 7.59
C LEU A 64 -21.09 4.12 6.50
N ARG A 65 -20.96 4.59 5.26
CA ARG A 65 -21.47 3.97 4.04
C ARG A 65 -20.31 3.53 3.14
N LEU A 66 -20.23 2.24 2.86
CA LEU A 66 -19.19 1.56 2.06
C LEU A 66 -19.78 0.89 0.80
N ASP A 67 -21.07 1.07 0.51
CA ASP A 67 -21.74 0.55 -0.70
C ASP A 67 -21.35 1.30 -1.97
N LYS A 68 -21.09 2.60 -1.85
CA LYS A 68 -20.41 3.35 -2.90
C LYS A 68 -18.93 3.09 -2.70
N ALA A 69 -18.27 2.53 -3.71
CA ALA A 69 -16.85 2.23 -3.64
C ALA A 69 -16.08 3.48 -3.18
N LEU A 70 -15.67 3.48 -1.92
CA LEU A 70 -14.72 4.46 -1.42
C LEU A 70 -13.37 4.05 -1.98
N GLU A 71 -12.76 4.94 -2.74
CA GLU A 71 -11.36 4.82 -3.13
C GLU A 71 -10.52 5.56 -2.09
N VAL A 72 -9.25 5.19 -1.96
CA VAL A 72 -8.31 5.95 -1.14
C VAL A 72 -7.89 7.20 -1.93
N SER A 73 -8.48 8.35 -1.58
CA SER A 73 -8.11 9.64 -2.16
C SER A 73 -7.03 10.36 -1.34
N GLU A 74 -6.48 11.45 -1.91
CA GLU A 74 -5.48 12.31 -1.27
C GLU A 74 -6.10 13.30 -0.27
N GLU A 75 -7.43 13.36 -0.18
CA GLU A 75 -8.13 14.25 0.74
C GLU A 75 -7.92 13.80 2.19
N GLU A 76 -7.69 14.76 3.10
CA GLU A 76 -7.43 14.49 4.52
C GLU A 76 -8.52 13.63 5.17
N ASN A 77 -9.79 13.98 4.94
CA ASN A 77 -10.95 13.21 5.44
C ASN A 77 -10.96 11.76 4.93
N SER A 78 -10.50 11.51 3.70
CA SER A 78 -10.40 10.16 3.14
C SER A 78 -9.29 9.38 3.83
N LEU A 79 -8.11 10.00 4.01
CA LEU A 79 -6.97 9.35 4.67
C LEU A 79 -7.29 9.00 6.14
N GLU A 80 -7.94 9.92 6.87
CA GLU A 80 -8.40 9.69 8.25
C GLU A 80 -9.42 8.56 8.34
N LEU A 81 -10.42 8.56 7.45
CA LEU A 81 -11.43 7.50 7.40
C LEU A 81 -10.78 6.13 7.17
N TRP A 82 -9.88 6.03 6.19
CA TRP A 82 -9.18 4.79 5.87
C TRP A 82 -8.23 4.33 6.97
N GLN A 83 -7.61 5.26 7.70
CA GLN A 83 -6.83 4.93 8.89
C GLN A 83 -7.71 4.34 9.99
N SER A 84 -8.89 4.91 10.24
CA SER A 84 -9.86 4.36 11.19
C SER A 84 -10.32 2.95 10.79
N ILE A 85 -10.59 2.71 9.50
CA ILE A 85 -10.93 1.38 8.99
C ILE A 85 -9.79 0.38 9.24
N LEU A 86 -8.54 0.75 8.95
CA LEU A 86 -7.37 -0.08 9.21
C LEU A 86 -7.24 -0.46 10.69
N ASP A 87 -7.48 0.49 11.58
CA ASP A 87 -7.33 0.28 13.02
C ASP A 87 -8.41 -0.69 13.54
N ARG A 88 -9.67 -0.49 13.15
CA ARG A 88 -10.79 -1.37 13.54
C ARG A 88 -10.65 -2.79 12.98
N VAL A 89 -10.28 -2.91 11.70
CA VAL A 89 -10.03 -4.21 11.07
C VAL A 89 -8.79 -4.86 11.67
N GLY A 90 -7.72 -4.08 11.92
CA GLY A 90 -6.48 -4.55 12.54
C GLY A 90 -6.67 -5.08 13.95
N ALA A 91 -7.53 -4.43 14.74
CA ALA A 91 -7.94 -4.87 16.07
C ALA A 91 -8.86 -6.11 16.04
N GLY A 92 -9.42 -6.46 14.88
CA GLY A 92 -10.38 -7.56 14.76
C GLY A 92 -11.78 -7.21 15.26
N GLU A 93 -12.08 -5.93 15.44
CA GLU A 93 -13.40 -5.44 15.84
C GLU A 93 -14.40 -5.43 14.68
N MET A 94 -13.88 -5.51 13.45
CA MET A 94 -14.67 -5.50 12.22
C MET A 94 -14.33 -6.74 11.37
N PRO A 95 -15.35 -7.52 10.94
CA PRO A 95 -16.78 -7.42 11.28
C PRO A 95 -17.07 -7.60 12.78
N PRO A 96 -18.26 -7.22 13.31
CA PRO A 96 -18.58 -7.38 14.72
C PRO A 96 -18.77 -8.85 15.12
N ASP A 97 -18.76 -9.12 16.43
CA ASP A 97 -19.04 -10.44 16.99
C ASP A 97 -20.41 -10.96 16.54
N GLY A 98 -20.46 -12.22 16.11
CA GLY A 98 -21.65 -12.86 15.54
C GLY A 98 -21.74 -12.79 14.01
N GLU A 99 -20.82 -12.10 13.35
CA GLU A 99 -20.71 -12.07 11.90
C GLU A 99 -19.55 -12.92 11.37
N SER A 100 -19.62 -13.29 10.08
CA SER A 100 -18.54 -14.04 9.42
C SER A 100 -17.25 -13.22 9.43
N GLN A 101 -16.23 -13.72 10.12
CA GLN A 101 -14.91 -13.10 10.19
C GLN A 101 -14.05 -13.50 9.00
N PRO A 102 -13.29 -12.58 8.39
CA PRO A 102 -12.30 -12.93 7.39
C PRO A 102 -11.17 -13.74 8.03
N SER A 103 -10.54 -14.60 7.24
CA SER A 103 -9.36 -15.34 7.69
C SER A 103 -8.22 -14.38 8.04
N LYS A 104 -7.28 -14.84 8.88
CA LYS A 104 -6.07 -14.06 9.21
C LYS A 104 -5.28 -13.66 7.96
N ALA A 105 -5.25 -14.53 6.95
CA ALA A 105 -4.56 -14.28 5.69
C ALA A 105 -5.23 -13.16 4.89
N GLU A 106 -6.55 -13.24 4.71
CA GLU A 106 -7.33 -12.19 4.03
C GLU A 106 -7.23 -10.86 4.76
N ARG A 107 -7.41 -10.85 6.09
CA ARG A 107 -7.25 -9.63 6.88
C ARG A 107 -5.87 -9.01 6.69
N THR A 108 -4.81 -9.82 6.73
CA THR A 108 -3.44 -9.31 6.57
C THR A 108 -3.20 -8.76 5.17
N ALA A 109 -3.72 -9.43 4.13
CA ALA A 109 -3.60 -8.99 2.75
C ALA A 109 -4.35 -7.67 2.50
N PHE A 110 -5.57 -7.54 3.03
CA PHE A 110 -6.37 -6.31 2.99
C PHE A 110 -5.64 -5.16 3.67
N LEU A 111 -5.19 -5.34 4.92
CA LEU A 111 -4.48 -4.30 5.67
C LEU A 111 -3.20 -3.87 4.95
N LYS A 112 -2.48 -4.79 4.31
CA LYS A 112 -1.29 -4.46 3.52
C LYS A 112 -1.65 -3.63 2.28
N SER A 113 -2.67 -4.04 1.54
CA SER A 113 -3.13 -3.36 0.32
C SER A 113 -3.58 -1.92 0.61
N VAL A 114 -4.41 -1.73 1.64
CA VAL A 114 -4.91 -0.41 2.03
C VAL A 114 -3.79 0.49 2.56
N ARG A 115 -2.87 -0.02 3.40
CA ARG A 115 -1.70 0.75 3.86
C ARG A 115 -0.85 1.27 2.71
N GLN A 116 -0.65 0.44 1.68
CA GLN A 116 0.08 0.87 0.49
C GLN A 116 -0.64 2.01 -0.23
N GLN A 117 -1.96 1.89 -0.45
CA GLN A 117 -2.75 2.94 -1.09
C GLN A 117 -2.74 4.27 -0.31
N ILE A 118 -2.85 4.22 1.03
CA ILE A 118 -2.75 5.41 1.89
C ILE A 118 -1.36 6.04 1.76
N SER A 119 -0.29 5.24 1.81
CA SER A 119 1.08 5.76 1.67
C SER A 119 1.30 6.42 0.31
N GLU A 120 0.75 5.86 -0.75
CA GLU A 120 0.83 6.42 -2.09
C GLU A 120 0.04 7.74 -2.19
N ALA A 121 -1.20 7.76 -1.68
CA ALA A 121 -2.04 8.96 -1.66
C ALA A 121 -1.44 10.09 -0.82
N ALA A 122 -1.00 9.81 0.41
CA ALA A 122 -0.31 10.79 1.26
C ALA A 122 1.00 11.29 0.62
N GLY A 123 1.71 10.42 -0.09
CA GLY A 123 2.90 10.79 -0.85
C GLY A 123 2.61 11.77 -1.98
N ARG A 124 1.48 11.59 -2.69
CA ARG A 124 1.04 12.52 -3.74
C ARG A 124 0.56 13.85 -3.16
N HIS A 125 -0.21 13.84 -2.08
CA HIS A 125 -0.61 15.05 -1.35
C HIS A 125 0.60 15.90 -0.92
N ARG A 126 1.64 15.24 -0.36
CA ARG A 126 2.89 15.90 0.01
C ARG A 126 3.63 16.48 -1.19
N ARG A 127 3.57 15.86 -2.37
CA ARG A 127 4.20 16.38 -3.60
C ARG A 127 3.46 17.60 -4.16
N GLN A 128 2.14 17.68 -3.97
CA GLN A 128 1.35 18.85 -4.33
C GLN A 128 1.63 20.03 -3.40
N THR A 129 1.90 19.75 -2.13
CA THR A 129 2.30 20.76 -1.16
C THR A 129 3.77 21.11 -1.37
N ILE A 130 4.06 22.27 -1.95
CA ILE A 130 5.44 22.77 -2.05
C ILE A 130 5.93 23.04 -0.63
N LEU A 131 6.85 22.21 -0.13
CA LEU A 131 7.55 22.46 1.12
C LEU A 131 8.41 23.72 0.96
N ARG A 132 7.93 24.85 1.51
CA ARG A 132 8.74 26.06 1.65
C ARG A 132 9.51 26.02 2.97
N ARG A 133 10.71 26.58 2.94
CA ARG A 133 11.46 26.89 4.17
C ARG A 133 10.63 27.89 4.98
N LEU A 134 10.42 27.59 6.25
CA LEU A 134 9.83 28.54 7.20
C LEU A 134 10.83 29.67 7.44
N ASN A 135 10.33 30.91 7.42
CA ASN A 135 11.08 32.07 7.88
C ASN A 135 11.15 32.10 9.43
N ARG A 136 11.99 32.96 9.99
CA ARG A 136 12.20 33.06 11.45
C ARG A 136 10.90 33.29 12.22
N ALA A 137 10.06 34.21 11.74
CA ALA A 137 8.78 34.52 12.37
C ALA A 137 7.79 33.33 12.32
N GLN A 138 7.74 32.63 11.18
CA GLN A 138 6.90 31.44 11.01
C GLN A 138 7.36 30.32 11.95
N PHE A 139 8.66 30.06 12.04
CA PHE A 139 9.21 29.05 12.94
C PHE A 139 8.88 29.36 14.41
N ARG A 140 9.10 30.61 14.84
CA ARG A 140 8.77 31.06 16.20
C ARG A 140 7.29 30.88 16.51
N ASN A 141 6.40 31.30 15.60
CA ASN A 141 4.96 31.16 15.80
C ASN A 141 4.54 29.69 15.88
N THR A 142 5.08 28.82 15.01
CA THR A 142 4.82 27.38 15.08
C THR A 142 5.29 26.77 16.40
N LEU A 143 6.46 27.17 16.91
CA LEU A 143 6.89 26.72 18.23
C LEU A 143 5.99 27.23 19.35
N SER A 144 5.55 28.50 19.30
CA SER A 144 4.60 29.05 20.26
C SER A 144 3.26 28.31 20.24
N ASP A 145 2.75 27.98 19.06
CA ASP A 145 1.47 27.27 18.90
C ASP A 145 1.55 25.83 19.40
N LEU A 146 2.64 25.12 19.11
CA LEU A 146 2.82 23.71 19.51
C LEU A 146 3.14 23.53 20.98
N LEU A 147 3.93 24.45 21.55
CA LEU A 147 4.39 24.36 22.94
C LEU A 147 3.54 25.19 23.90
N HIS A 148 2.65 26.03 23.37
CA HIS A 148 1.88 27.02 24.12
C HIS A 148 2.77 27.94 24.98
N LEU A 149 3.97 28.26 24.47
CA LEU A 149 4.94 29.15 25.12
C LEU A 149 5.08 30.45 24.34
N ASP A 150 5.26 31.55 25.04
CA ASP A 150 5.51 32.85 24.42
C ASP A 150 7.01 33.03 24.16
N PHE A 151 7.41 32.92 22.89
CA PHE A 151 8.79 33.12 22.43
C PHE A 151 9.06 34.57 21.98
N THR A 152 8.20 35.53 22.34
CA THR A 152 8.49 36.97 22.09
C THR A 152 9.52 37.53 23.06
N VAL A 153 9.70 36.89 24.22
CA VAL A 153 10.63 37.31 25.28
C VAL A 153 11.99 36.63 25.15
N ASP A 154 12.01 35.37 24.71
CA ASP A 154 13.23 34.57 24.49
C ASP A 154 13.11 33.89 23.11
N ASP A 155 13.53 34.60 22.06
CA ASP A 155 13.33 34.17 20.67
C ASP A 155 14.40 33.13 20.29
N PRO A 156 14.04 31.85 20.09
CA PRO A 156 15.00 30.79 19.76
C PRO A 156 15.64 30.98 18.38
N THR A 157 15.15 31.93 17.57
CA THR A 157 15.66 32.23 16.24
C THR A 157 16.65 33.38 16.22
N ASP A 158 17.02 33.98 17.35
CA ASP A 158 17.91 35.15 17.39
C ASP A 158 19.28 34.91 16.74
N ALA A 159 19.81 33.69 16.90
CA ALA A 159 21.07 33.28 16.30
C ALA A 159 20.93 32.81 14.83
N PHE A 160 19.73 32.81 14.25
CA PHE A 160 19.52 32.31 12.89
C PHE A 160 19.99 33.35 11.86
N PRO A 161 20.52 32.90 10.70
CA PRO A 161 20.81 33.78 9.58
C PRO A 161 19.59 34.62 9.18
N ALA A 162 19.84 35.79 8.57
CA ALA A 162 18.76 36.59 8.00
C ALA A 162 18.00 35.78 6.94
N ASP A 163 16.68 35.93 6.91
CA ASP A 163 15.89 35.30 5.87
C ASP A 163 16.11 36.02 4.53
N ASP A 164 16.20 35.24 3.46
CA ASP A 164 16.19 35.78 2.11
C ASP A 164 14.88 36.53 1.87
N LYS A 165 14.97 37.69 1.21
CA LYS A 165 13.78 38.42 0.76
C LYS A 165 13.06 37.58 -0.29
N GLN A 166 11.99 36.92 0.12
CA GLN A 166 11.11 36.13 -0.75
C GLN A 166 10.20 37.02 -1.59
#